data_AF-A0A944P6F6-F1
#
_entry.id   AF-A0A944P6F6-F1
#
_cell.length_a   1.000
_cell.length_b   1.000
_cell.length_c   1.000
_cell.angle_alpha   90.00
_cell.angle_beta   90.00
_cell.angle_gamma   90.00
#
_symmetry.space_group_name_H-M   'P 1'
#
loop_
_entity.id
_entity.type
_entity.pdbx_description
1 polymer ?
#
loop_
_entity_poly.entity_id
_entity_poly.type
_entity_poly.pdbx_seq_one_letter_code
_entity_poly.pdbx_strand_id
1 'polypeptide(L)'
;MTDSLPSPKTSAVPRRIRDDALARGWALLIARLVIALYLVELLLNITRPHLLPDEPAVSIFYELPKSISQQMNRGPFGSLDRLLSMPRMVFWAVMAGIVVGALLQVFAMITRPAGRRAVVLTWATLVALLGPFALMGLAVLATYPLTALACVPSTAFVLWLLHHGQRFARLPLSVLLTAFGWGAFIVFGLGRAYSGLAFATVYGYLLKDPGSPADLTAPLQGLYRVIDFLILHLSVVNVLLVAAGVVMILLLFRHRVTDTVTGLVLGAAVGLGYTFVESVLFIRLYGAMSSFTGATGGFEYWIRQSIGLLGGQVACGALLGAGLGLAAQTRQRRRRALIAGAALVAAVGGAVATEILSAWLSHLVGDHIEVGSAFDTLVVSPLLWLLPQAPFIVLAVLLLMTGRRARALAAQVALSAEAAEGGAITPGEAPFLTNPALRFWALAGTWRWYGRNAALALLRLQSAQLDLAGWRLQQQAAPVDNAAGVADAGDVADADDMVDAADVASREKGEQLRAKVMRLKANARSAVTS
;
A
#
# COMPACT_ATOMS: atom_id res chain seq x y z
N MET A 1 -12.96 32.96 56.81
CA MET A 1 -11.63 33.07 56.18
C MET A 1 -11.34 31.75 55.50
N THR A 2 -11.67 31.66 54.22
CA THR A 2 -11.47 30.47 53.38
C THR A 2 -10.31 30.77 52.45
N ASP A 3 -9.12 30.30 52.80
CA ASP A 3 -7.93 30.42 51.96
C ASP A 3 -8.10 29.60 50.69
N SER A 4 -8.35 30.31 49.59
CA SER A 4 -8.34 29.77 48.25
C SER A 4 -6.91 29.40 47.86
N LEU A 5 -6.57 28.12 47.92
CA LEU A 5 -5.32 27.59 47.39
C LEU A 5 -5.16 27.98 45.92
N PRO A 6 -4.01 28.54 45.51
CA PRO A 6 -3.77 28.93 44.13
C PRO A 6 -3.76 27.68 43.25
N SER A 7 -4.71 27.62 42.30
CA SER A 7 -4.75 26.62 41.25
C SER A 7 -3.40 26.60 40.52
N PRO A 8 -2.71 25.45 40.44
CA PRO A 8 -1.47 25.36 39.69
C PRO A 8 -1.79 25.65 38.22
N LYS A 9 -1.35 26.82 37.74
CA LYS A 9 -1.31 27.15 36.33
C LYS A 9 -0.37 26.15 35.67
N THR A 10 -0.94 25.03 35.23
CA THR A 10 -0.29 24.12 34.29
C THR A 10 -0.04 24.92 33.03
N SER A 11 1.16 25.48 32.91
CA SER A 11 1.69 25.96 31.66
C SER A 11 1.75 24.76 30.73
N ALA A 12 0.66 24.53 30.00
CA ALA A 12 0.58 23.50 28.99
C ALA A 12 1.70 23.81 28.00
N VAL A 13 2.82 23.11 28.13
CA VAL A 13 3.93 23.17 27.18
C VAL A 13 3.26 22.94 25.83
N PRO A 14 3.22 23.96 24.94
CA PRO A 14 2.55 23.80 23.68
C PRO A 14 3.25 22.64 23.01
N ARG A 15 2.52 21.55 22.73
CA ARG A 15 3.01 20.46 21.89
C ARG A 15 3.46 21.12 20.61
N ARG A 16 4.76 21.35 20.46
CA ARG A 16 5.37 21.75 19.20
C ARG A 16 5.02 20.63 18.24
N ILE A 17 3.99 20.86 17.43
CA ILE A 17 3.73 20.07 16.22
C ILE A 17 5.05 20.17 15.48
N ARG A 18 5.80 19.07 15.44
CA ARG A 18 7.09 19.00 14.77
C ARG A 18 6.83 19.41 13.33
N ASP A 19 7.29 20.60 12.95
CA ASP A 19 7.18 21.10 11.58
C ASP A 19 8.06 20.21 10.69
N ASP A 20 7.50 19.09 10.24
CA ASP A 20 8.19 18.16 9.33
C ASP A 20 8.15 18.75 7.90
N ALA A 21 8.86 19.87 7.70
CA ALA A 21 9.06 20.51 6.41
C ALA A 21 9.60 19.52 5.36
N LEU A 22 10.48 18.61 5.78
CA LEU A 22 10.98 17.53 4.94
C LEU A 22 9.87 16.58 4.48
N ALA A 23 8.97 16.15 5.37
CA ALA A 23 7.88 15.24 5.00
C ALA A 23 6.90 15.91 4.01
N ARG A 24 6.63 17.21 4.20
CA ARG A 24 5.87 18.01 3.22
C ARG A 24 6.57 18.10 1.87
N GLY A 25 7.88 18.33 1.85
CA GLY A 25 8.69 18.35 0.63
C GLY A 25 8.64 17.02 -0.12
N TRP A 26 8.78 15.90 0.59
CA TRP A 26 8.67 14.56 0.02
C TRP A 26 7.27 14.26 -0.53
N ALA A 27 6.21 14.64 0.19
CA ALA A 27 4.83 14.45 -0.30
C ALA A 27 4.58 15.21 -1.60
N LEU A 28 5.04 16.46 -1.71
CA LEU A 28 4.95 17.24 -2.95
C LEU A 28 5.80 16.64 -4.08
N LEU A 29 6.99 16.12 -3.77
CA LEU A 29 7.83 15.44 -4.76
C LEU A 29 7.13 14.20 -5.32
N ILE A 30 6.55 13.37 -4.46
CA ILE A 30 5.78 12.19 -4.87
C ILE A 30 4.61 12.61 -5.78
N ALA A 31 3.84 13.61 -5.37
CA ALA A 31 2.71 14.10 -6.19
C ALA A 31 3.19 14.61 -7.56
N ARG A 32 4.31 15.34 -7.62
CA ARG A 32 4.89 15.82 -8.89
C ARG A 32 5.36 14.67 -9.77
N LEU A 33 6.00 13.65 -9.21
CA LEU A 33 6.41 12.47 -9.97
C LEU A 33 5.20 11.72 -10.54
N VAL A 34 4.13 11.58 -9.77
CA VAL A 34 2.86 10.99 -10.23
C VAL A 34 2.24 11.83 -11.37
N ILE A 35 2.29 13.16 -11.31
CA ILE A 35 1.78 13.99 -12.41
C ILE A 35 2.70 13.91 -13.63
N ALA A 36 4.02 13.92 -13.44
CA ALA A 36 4.98 13.81 -14.54
C ALA A 36 4.83 12.50 -15.31
N LEU A 37 4.68 11.38 -14.60
CA LEU A 37 4.43 10.08 -15.21
C LEU A 37 3.10 10.04 -15.98
N TYR A 38 2.05 10.69 -15.46
CA TYR A 38 0.76 10.80 -16.16
C TYR A 38 0.89 11.61 -17.45
N LEU A 39 1.65 12.70 -17.43
CA LEU A 39 1.92 13.52 -18.63
C LEU A 39 2.76 12.77 -19.66
N VAL A 40 3.67 11.88 -19.23
CA VAL A 40 4.41 11.00 -20.14
C VAL A 40 3.46 10.02 -20.82
N GLU A 41 2.55 9.39 -20.09
CA GLU A 41 1.53 8.50 -20.68
C GLU A 41 0.61 9.25 -21.65
N LEU A 42 0.21 10.48 -21.31
CA LEU A 42 -0.57 11.34 -22.19
C LEU A 42 0.20 11.68 -23.47
N LEU A 43 1.50 11.99 -23.37
CA LEU A 43 2.34 12.26 -24.53
C LEU A 43 2.45 11.03 -25.43
N LEU A 44 2.72 9.86 -24.84
CA LEU A 44 2.76 8.58 -25.58
C LEU A 44 1.44 8.32 -26.30
N ASN A 45 0.31 8.58 -25.62
CA ASN A 45 -1.02 8.45 -26.19
C ASN A 45 -1.25 9.38 -27.39
N ILE A 46 -0.81 10.63 -27.32
CA ILE A 46 -0.91 11.60 -28.42
C ILE A 46 -0.04 11.18 -29.61
N THR A 47 1.14 10.63 -29.35
CA THR A 47 2.09 10.20 -30.40
C THR A 47 1.80 8.81 -30.97
N ARG A 48 0.73 8.14 -30.53
CA ARG A 48 0.41 6.78 -30.97
C ARG A 48 0.03 6.76 -32.47
N PRO A 49 0.29 5.64 -33.17
CA PRO A 49 -0.25 5.45 -34.52
C PRO A 49 -1.78 5.41 -34.46
N HIS A 50 -2.43 6.18 -35.33
CA HIS A 50 -3.89 6.22 -35.45
C HIS A 50 -4.33 5.05 -36.33
N LEU A 51 -5.32 4.28 -35.88
CA LEU A 51 -5.82 3.12 -36.62
C LEU A 51 -6.99 3.47 -37.52
N LEU A 52 -7.73 4.53 -37.18
CA LEU A 52 -8.85 5.04 -37.96
C LEU A 52 -8.55 6.46 -38.45
N PRO A 53 -8.99 6.83 -39.66
CA PRO A 53 -8.74 8.18 -40.21
C PRO A 53 -9.37 9.29 -39.36
N ASP A 54 -10.48 9.00 -38.67
CA ASP A 54 -11.21 9.95 -37.82
C ASP A 54 -10.93 9.75 -36.31
N GLU A 55 -9.88 9.00 -35.95
CA GLU A 55 -9.54 8.80 -34.53
C GLU A 55 -9.05 10.12 -33.90
N PRO A 56 -9.55 10.53 -32.73
CA PRO A 56 -9.07 11.74 -32.07
C PRO A 56 -7.65 11.53 -31.53
N ALA A 57 -6.88 12.62 -31.52
CA ALA A 57 -5.48 12.62 -31.04
C ALA A 57 -5.33 12.00 -29.65
N VAL A 58 -6.27 12.27 -28.73
CA VAL A 58 -6.32 11.63 -27.41
C VAL A 58 -7.42 10.60 -27.38
N SER A 59 -7.08 9.35 -27.06
CA SER A 59 -8.02 8.21 -27.12
C SER A 59 -9.23 8.36 -26.19
N ILE A 60 -9.08 9.13 -25.10
CA ILE A 60 -10.14 9.43 -24.15
C ILE A 60 -11.35 10.12 -24.82
N PHE A 61 -11.13 10.82 -25.93
CA PHE A 61 -12.18 11.48 -26.69
C PHE A 61 -12.79 10.61 -27.79
N TYR A 62 -12.34 9.36 -27.95
CA TYR A 62 -12.97 8.45 -28.89
C TYR A 62 -14.43 8.23 -28.52
N GLU A 63 -15.33 8.45 -29.48
CA GLU A 63 -16.77 8.19 -29.34
C GLU A 63 -17.07 6.85 -29.99
N LEU A 64 -17.73 5.96 -29.25
CA LEU A 64 -18.30 4.78 -29.87
C LEU A 64 -19.31 5.20 -30.94
N PRO A 65 -19.39 4.48 -32.08
CA PRO A 65 -20.39 4.73 -33.11
C PRO A 65 -21.79 4.89 -32.51
N LYS A 66 -22.53 5.91 -32.95
CA LYS A 66 -23.86 6.27 -32.40
C LYS A 66 -24.84 5.10 -32.38
N SER A 67 -24.75 4.17 -33.33
CA SER A 67 -25.53 2.95 -33.37
C SER A 67 -25.25 2.04 -32.17
N ILE A 68 -23.97 1.84 -31.85
CA ILE A 68 -23.52 1.01 -30.72
C ILE A 68 -23.86 1.72 -29.40
N SER A 69 -23.60 3.03 -29.28
CA SER A 69 -23.92 3.76 -28.06
C SER A 69 -25.42 3.85 -27.79
N GLN A 70 -26.26 4.02 -28.83
CA GLN A 70 -27.72 3.94 -28.70
C GLN A 70 -28.21 2.55 -28.29
N GLN A 71 -27.57 1.49 -28.80
CA GLN A 71 -27.90 0.12 -28.41
C GLN A 71 -27.51 -0.16 -26.96
N MET A 72 -26.36 0.32 -26.50
CA MET A 72 -25.96 0.27 -25.09
C MET A 72 -26.88 1.11 -24.19
N ASN A 73 -27.29 2.30 -24.62
CA ASN A 73 -28.13 3.19 -23.81
C ASN A 73 -29.57 2.73 -23.63
N ARG A 74 -30.10 1.85 -24.49
CA ARG A 74 -31.47 1.33 -24.37
C ARG A 74 -31.62 0.14 -23.42
N GLY A 75 -30.52 -0.41 -22.88
CA GLY A 75 -30.53 -1.56 -21.99
C GLY A 75 -30.14 -1.26 -20.53
N PRO A 76 -29.96 -2.30 -19.69
CA PRO A 76 -29.36 -2.16 -18.35
C PRO A 76 -27.94 -1.57 -18.38
N PHE A 77 -27.35 -1.43 -19.57
CA PHE A 77 -26.06 -0.84 -19.87
C PHE A 77 -26.04 0.69 -19.95
N GLY A 78 -27.16 1.41 -19.75
CA GLY A 78 -27.14 2.89 -19.69
C GLY A 78 -26.22 3.46 -18.58
N SER A 79 -25.84 2.64 -17.59
CA SER A 79 -24.80 3.00 -16.61
C SER A 79 -23.38 2.93 -17.17
N LEU A 80 -23.13 2.13 -18.22
CA LEU A 80 -21.82 2.04 -18.88
C LEU A 80 -21.48 3.30 -19.67
N ASP A 81 -22.44 3.97 -20.29
CA ASP A 81 -22.19 5.23 -21.01
C ASP A 81 -21.67 6.34 -20.06
N ARG A 82 -22.22 6.39 -18.84
CA ARG A 82 -21.67 7.25 -17.77
C ARG A 82 -20.26 6.84 -17.36
N LEU A 83 -19.98 5.55 -17.34
CA LEU A 83 -18.66 5.00 -17.01
C LEU A 83 -17.63 5.27 -18.11
N LEU A 84 -18.06 5.33 -19.37
CA LEU A 84 -17.21 5.64 -20.53
C LEU A 84 -16.99 7.14 -20.73
N SER A 85 -17.93 8.00 -20.31
CA SER A 85 -17.76 9.46 -20.33
C SER A 85 -16.93 10.00 -19.15
N MET A 86 -16.85 9.23 -18.07
CA MET A 86 -16.10 9.56 -16.86
C MET A 86 -14.59 9.82 -17.06
N PRO A 87 -13.85 9.06 -17.88
CA PRO A 87 -12.47 9.39 -18.26
C PRO A 87 -12.29 10.82 -18.81
N ARG A 88 -13.26 11.35 -19.58
CA ARG A 88 -13.18 12.71 -20.15
C ARG A 88 -13.29 13.78 -19.06
N MET A 89 -14.24 13.64 -18.14
CA MET A 89 -14.39 14.57 -17.02
C MET A 89 -13.15 14.56 -16.13
N VAL A 90 -12.62 13.36 -15.84
CA VAL A 90 -11.41 13.23 -15.02
C VAL A 90 -10.22 13.83 -15.73
N PHE A 91 -10.05 13.63 -17.03
CA PHE A 91 -9.00 14.26 -17.82
C PHE A 91 -9.00 15.79 -17.67
N TRP A 92 -10.15 16.43 -17.90
CA TRP A 92 -10.25 17.89 -17.75
C TRP A 92 -10.04 18.37 -16.31
N ALA A 93 -10.55 17.62 -15.33
CA ALA A 93 -10.32 17.92 -13.92
C ALA A 93 -8.83 17.80 -13.55
N VAL A 94 -8.10 16.81 -14.10
CA VAL A 94 -6.66 16.66 -13.91
C VAL A 94 -5.92 17.84 -14.52
N MET A 95 -6.25 18.24 -15.76
CA MET A 95 -5.62 19.41 -16.40
C MET A 95 -5.83 20.69 -15.57
N ALA A 96 -7.06 20.94 -15.12
CA ALA A 96 -7.36 22.08 -14.25
C ALA A 96 -6.60 21.98 -12.91
N GLY A 97 -6.54 20.79 -12.31
CA GLY A 97 -5.80 20.52 -11.08
C GLY A 97 -4.30 20.78 -11.19
N ILE A 98 -3.68 20.44 -12.33
CA ILE A 98 -2.27 20.74 -12.63
C ILE A 98 -2.03 22.24 -12.69
N VAL A 99 -2.88 22.99 -13.40
CA VAL A 99 -2.77 24.46 -13.50
C VAL A 99 -2.92 25.10 -12.12
N VAL A 100 -3.94 24.74 -11.35
CA VAL A 100 -4.16 25.26 -9.99
C VAL A 100 -3.00 24.89 -9.07
N GLY A 101 -2.52 23.65 -9.13
CA GLY A 101 -1.38 23.18 -8.34
C GLY A 101 -0.10 23.95 -8.65
N ALA A 102 0.17 24.26 -9.93
CA ALA A 102 1.30 25.08 -10.34
C ALA A 102 1.18 26.53 -9.81
N LEU A 103 0.00 27.15 -9.95
CA LEU A 103 -0.25 28.50 -9.43
C LEU A 103 -0.07 28.58 -7.90
N LEU A 104 -0.56 27.58 -7.16
CA LEU A 104 -0.37 27.50 -5.70
C LEU A 104 1.11 27.38 -5.32
N GLN A 105 1.90 26.63 -6.10
CA GLN A 105 3.35 26.50 -5.85
C GLN A 105 4.10 27.79 -6.17
N VAL A 106 3.76 28.49 -7.26
CA VAL A 106 4.31 29.82 -7.56
C VAL A 106 3.97 30.81 -6.46
N PHE A 107 2.71 30.82 -6.01
CA PHE A 107 2.27 31.65 -4.89
C PHE A 107 3.03 31.34 -3.59
N ALA A 108 3.24 30.06 -3.27
CA ALA A 108 4.02 29.66 -2.11
C ALA A 108 5.50 30.08 -2.22
N MET A 109 6.06 30.05 -3.44
CA MET A 109 7.43 30.49 -3.70
C MET A 109 7.59 32.01 -3.48
N ILE A 110 6.62 32.80 -3.93
CA ILE A 110 6.61 34.27 -3.79
C ILE A 110 6.37 34.68 -2.34
N THR A 111 5.35 34.12 -1.69
CA THR A 111 4.92 34.55 -0.35
C THR A 111 5.74 33.95 0.79
N ARG A 112 6.52 32.90 0.52
CA ARG A 112 7.33 32.15 1.50
C ARG A 112 6.57 31.91 2.81
N PRO A 113 5.39 31.28 2.75
CA PRO A 113 4.52 31.11 3.91
C PRO A 113 5.24 30.29 4.98
N ALA A 114 5.09 30.69 6.24
CA ALA A 114 5.64 29.96 7.39
C ALA A 114 4.54 29.28 8.22
N GLY A 115 4.92 28.25 8.98
CA GLY A 115 4.06 27.56 9.94
C GLY A 115 2.77 27.00 9.33
N ARG A 116 1.62 27.34 9.93
CA ARG A 116 0.29 26.81 9.55
C ARG A 116 -0.08 27.16 8.10
N ARG A 117 0.29 28.33 7.59
CA ARG A 117 -0.01 28.73 6.19
C ARG A 117 0.69 27.82 5.19
N ALA A 118 1.95 27.46 5.44
CA ALA A 118 2.68 26.51 4.60
C ALA A 118 2.02 25.13 4.59
N VAL A 119 1.57 24.64 5.75
CA VAL A 119 0.84 23.37 5.85
C VAL A 119 -0.42 23.40 4.98
N VAL A 120 -1.24 24.45 5.11
CA VAL A 120 -2.48 24.58 4.33
C VAL A 120 -2.20 24.63 2.84
N LEU A 121 -1.20 25.41 2.40
CA LEU A 121 -0.82 25.49 0.99
C LEU A 121 -0.28 24.17 0.44
N THR A 122 0.49 23.41 1.23
CA THR A 122 0.93 22.07 0.85
C THR A 122 -0.27 21.14 0.63
N TRP A 123 -1.21 21.10 1.57
CA TRP A 123 -2.40 20.26 1.43
C TRP A 123 -3.30 20.69 0.28
N ALA A 124 -3.50 22.00 0.09
CA ALA A 124 -4.24 22.53 -1.06
C ALA A 124 -3.59 22.12 -2.38
N THR A 125 -2.25 22.17 -2.45
CA THR A 125 -1.49 21.72 -3.63
C THR A 125 -1.65 20.22 -3.86
N LEU A 126 -1.54 19.39 -2.82
CA LEU A 126 -1.73 17.94 -2.93
C LEU A 126 -3.15 17.59 -3.38
N VAL A 127 -4.16 18.27 -2.84
CA VAL A 127 -5.57 18.10 -3.24
C VAL A 127 -5.79 18.54 -4.69
N ALA A 128 -5.21 19.67 -5.11
CA ALA A 128 -5.33 20.12 -6.50
C ALA A 128 -4.70 19.12 -7.49
N LEU A 129 -3.54 18.55 -7.15
CA LEU A 129 -2.83 17.62 -8.04
C LEU A 129 -3.45 16.20 -8.03
N LEU A 130 -3.78 15.66 -6.86
CA LEU A 130 -4.21 14.26 -6.72
C LEU A 130 -5.72 14.09 -6.61
N GLY A 131 -6.44 15.12 -6.15
CA GLY A 131 -7.89 15.10 -5.95
C GLY A 131 -8.71 14.76 -7.20
N PRO A 132 -8.35 15.25 -8.41
CA PRO A 132 -9.07 14.87 -9.63
C PRO A 132 -9.14 13.36 -9.88
N PHE A 133 -8.11 12.60 -9.51
CA PHE A 133 -8.12 11.14 -9.66
C PHE A 133 -9.05 10.44 -8.66
N ALA A 134 -9.26 11.04 -7.48
CA ALA A 134 -10.21 10.53 -6.49
C ALA A 134 -11.66 10.52 -7.01
N LEU A 135 -11.98 11.39 -7.98
CA LEU A 135 -13.29 11.42 -8.63
C LEU A 135 -13.64 10.07 -9.25
N MET A 136 -12.64 9.29 -9.68
CA MET A 136 -12.92 7.98 -10.26
C MET A 136 -13.52 7.02 -9.23
N GLY A 137 -12.85 6.83 -8.10
CA GLY A 137 -13.36 5.96 -7.04
C GLY A 137 -14.67 6.48 -6.46
N LEU A 138 -14.80 7.80 -6.28
CA LEU A 138 -16.02 8.43 -5.78
C LEU A 138 -17.21 8.19 -6.71
N ALA A 139 -17.03 8.33 -8.02
CA ALA A 139 -18.10 8.11 -8.98
C ALA A 139 -18.57 6.65 -9.00
N VAL A 140 -17.67 5.67 -8.89
CA VAL A 140 -18.05 4.25 -8.78
C VAL A 140 -18.94 4.04 -7.54
N LEU A 141 -18.51 4.55 -6.38
CA LEU A 141 -19.25 4.38 -5.13
C LEU A 141 -20.60 5.13 -5.16
N ALA A 142 -20.64 6.33 -5.75
CA ALA A 142 -21.86 7.12 -5.89
C ALA A 142 -22.84 6.52 -6.89
N THR A 143 -22.34 5.85 -7.94
CA THR A 143 -23.17 5.19 -8.95
C THR A 143 -23.77 3.89 -8.42
N TYR A 144 -23.05 3.17 -7.55
CA TYR A 144 -23.46 1.86 -7.04
C TYR A 144 -23.49 1.78 -5.50
N PRO A 145 -24.24 2.66 -4.80
CA PRO A 145 -24.17 2.80 -3.35
C PRO A 145 -24.64 1.54 -2.60
N LEU A 146 -25.64 0.82 -3.13
CA LEU A 146 -26.12 -0.42 -2.52
C LEU A 146 -25.09 -1.56 -2.59
N THR A 147 -24.35 -1.65 -3.70
CA THR A 147 -23.27 -2.65 -3.84
C THR A 147 -22.08 -2.27 -2.96
N ALA A 148 -21.76 -0.98 -2.88
CA ALA A 148 -20.77 -0.47 -1.93
C ALA A 148 -21.15 -0.84 -0.50
N LEU A 149 -22.40 -0.59 -0.10
CA LEU A 149 -22.91 -0.95 1.23
C LEU A 149 -22.83 -2.46 1.50
N ALA A 150 -23.13 -3.29 0.50
CA ALA A 150 -23.00 -4.74 0.62
C ALA A 150 -21.53 -5.19 0.83
N CYS A 151 -20.55 -4.48 0.29
CA CYS A 151 -19.12 -4.78 0.47
C CYS A 151 -18.52 -4.21 1.77
N VAL A 152 -19.26 -3.35 2.50
CA VAL A 152 -18.76 -2.73 3.75
C VAL A 152 -18.50 -3.77 4.84
N PRO A 153 -19.38 -4.73 5.16
CA PRO A 153 -19.17 -5.64 6.28
C PRO A 153 -17.89 -6.48 6.16
N SER A 154 -17.65 -7.08 5.00
CA SER A 154 -16.45 -7.87 4.70
C SER A 154 -15.18 -7.00 4.77
N THR A 155 -15.21 -5.82 4.14
CA THR A 155 -14.09 -4.88 4.13
C THR A 155 -13.78 -4.34 5.53
N ALA A 156 -14.81 -3.97 6.29
CA ALA A 156 -14.69 -3.50 7.68
C ALA A 156 -14.15 -4.60 8.60
N PHE A 157 -14.55 -5.86 8.38
CA PHE A 157 -14.02 -7.01 9.11
C PHE A 157 -12.51 -7.19 8.84
N VAL A 158 -12.06 -7.05 7.59
CA VAL A 158 -10.63 -7.11 7.28
C VAL A 158 -9.86 -5.93 7.90
N LEU A 159 -10.38 -4.69 7.81
CA LEU A 159 -9.77 -3.54 8.49
C LEU A 159 -9.70 -3.75 10.00
N TRP A 160 -10.74 -4.32 10.60
CA TRP A 160 -10.77 -4.68 12.01
C TRP A 160 -9.69 -5.71 12.34
N LEU A 161 -9.52 -6.75 11.52
CA LEU A 161 -8.49 -7.78 11.67
C LEU A 161 -7.08 -7.17 11.56
N LEU A 162 -6.85 -6.30 10.57
CA LEU A 162 -5.59 -5.58 10.37
C LEU A 162 -5.26 -4.69 11.58
N HIS A 163 -6.24 -3.95 12.10
CA HIS A 163 -6.07 -3.09 13.27
C HIS A 163 -5.78 -3.89 14.55
N HIS A 164 -6.52 -4.96 14.81
CA HIS A 164 -6.38 -5.76 16.03
C HIS A 164 -5.22 -6.76 15.97
N GLY A 165 -4.74 -7.10 14.77
CA GLY A 165 -3.61 -8.00 14.54
C GLY A 165 -2.26 -7.49 15.06
N GLN A 166 -2.12 -6.17 15.29
CA GLN A 166 -0.85 -5.51 15.61
C GLN A 166 -0.37 -5.64 17.08
N ARG A 167 -1.19 -6.21 17.98
CA ARG A 167 -0.99 -6.52 19.43
C ARG A 167 -0.20 -5.57 20.36
N PHE A 168 0.98 -5.08 19.99
CA PHE A 168 1.89 -4.30 20.85
C PHE A 168 1.98 -2.81 20.49
N ALA A 169 1.90 -2.46 19.21
CA ALA A 169 1.91 -1.06 18.74
C ALA A 169 0.83 -0.93 17.66
N ARG A 170 -0.34 -0.46 18.06
CA ARG A 170 -1.48 -0.30 17.15
C ARG A 170 -1.36 1.04 16.43
N LEU A 171 -1.58 1.01 15.12
CA LEU A 171 -1.77 2.21 14.35
C LEU A 171 -3.05 2.93 14.81
N PRO A 172 -3.03 4.26 14.92
CA PRO A 172 -4.26 5.03 15.04
C PRO A 172 -5.20 4.67 13.88
N LEU A 173 -6.48 4.49 14.16
CA LEU A 173 -7.47 4.12 13.15
C LEU A 173 -7.50 5.15 12.01
N SER A 174 -7.27 6.43 12.30
CA SER A 174 -7.17 7.48 11.28
C SER A 174 -6.06 7.22 10.25
N VAL A 175 -4.90 6.71 10.67
CA VAL A 175 -3.80 6.37 9.76
C VAL A 175 -4.19 5.18 8.89
N LEU A 176 -4.82 4.17 9.48
CA LEU A 176 -5.30 2.99 8.75
C LEU A 176 -6.39 3.36 7.72
N LEU A 177 -7.34 4.22 8.11
CA LEU A 177 -8.38 4.73 7.22
C LEU A 177 -7.82 5.66 6.14
N THR A 178 -6.75 6.40 6.43
CA THR A 178 -6.04 7.20 5.42
C THR A 178 -5.35 6.31 4.40
N ALA A 179 -4.71 5.22 4.85
CA ALA A 179 -4.13 4.21 3.96
C ALA A 179 -5.20 3.55 3.09
N PHE A 180 -6.32 3.15 3.68
CA PHE A 180 -7.48 2.63 2.96
C PHE A 180 -8.02 3.64 1.94
N GLY A 181 -8.22 4.90 2.33
CA GLY A 181 -8.68 5.96 1.43
C GLY A 181 -7.70 6.24 0.29
N TRP A 182 -6.39 6.16 0.53
CA TRP A 182 -5.39 6.25 -0.53
C TRP A 182 -5.57 5.15 -1.57
N GLY A 183 -5.79 3.91 -1.14
CA GLY A 183 -6.12 2.79 -2.04
C GLY A 183 -7.38 3.02 -2.85
N ALA A 184 -8.48 3.34 -2.15
CA ALA A 184 -9.81 3.47 -2.72
C ALA A 184 -9.93 4.61 -3.73
N PHE A 185 -9.27 5.73 -3.48
CA PHE A 185 -9.44 6.93 -4.29
C PHE A 185 -8.25 7.24 -5.18
N ILE A 186 -7.03 7.10 -4.66
CA ILE A 186 -5.82 7.50 -5.36
C ILE A 186 -5.27 6.36 -6.21
N VAL A 187 -5.00 5.19 -5.62
CA VAL A 187 -4.48 4.02 -6.37
C VAL A 187 -5.49 3.59 -7.43
N PHE A 188 -6.76 3.42 -7.06
CA PHE A 188 -7.81 3.03 -8.00
C PHE A 188 -7.98 4.05 -9.14
N GLY A 189 -8.08 5.34 -8.81
CA GLY A 189 -8.32 6.37 -9.81
C GLY A 189 -7.14 6.61 -10.74
N LEU A 190 -5.92 6.71 -10.20
CA LEU A 190 -4.72 6.86 -11.01
C LEU A 190 -4.46 5.62 -11.85
N GLY A 191 -4.55 4.41 -11.28
CA GLY A 191 -4.37 3.17 -12.03
C GLY A 191 -5.26 3.11 -13.28
N ARG A 192 -6.56 3.43 -13.12
CA ARG A 192 -7.49 3.46 -14.25
C ARG A 192 -7.23 4.60 -15.24
N ALA A 193 -6.82 5.78 -14.76
CA ALA A 193 -6.48 6.90 -15.64
C ALA A 193 -5.24 6.60 -16.51
N TYR A 194 -4.21 6.00 -15.91
CA TYR A 194 -2.99 5.57 -16.59
C TYR A 194 -3.26 4.45 -17.58
N SER A 195 -3.90 3.37 -17.12
CA SER A 195 -4.18 2.23 -17.99
C SER A 195 -5.18 2.56 -19.09
N GLY A 196 -6.10 3.52 -18.88
CA GLY A 196 -6.97 4.02 -19.96
C GLY A 196 -6.21 4.70 -21.09
N LEU A 197 -5.18 5.50 -20.76
CA LEU A 197 -4.28 6.09 -21.76
C LEU A 197 -3.40 5.02 -22.41
N ALA A 198 -2.80 4.14 -21.61
CA ALA A 198 -1.93 3.09 -22.09
C ALA A 198 -2.65 2.09 -22.99
N PHE A 199 -3.92 1.76 -22.72
CA PHE A 199 -4.71 0.84 -23.53
C PHE A 199 -4.71 1.23 -25.01
N ALA A 200 -5.04 2.49 -25.32
CA ALA A 200 -5.07 2.93 -26.70
C ALA A 200 -3.67 3.02 -27.34
N THR A 201 -2.67 3.44 -26.56
CA THR A 201 -1.27 3.46 -27.01
C THR A 201 -0.82 2.06 -27.41
N VAL A 202 -1.00 1.08 -26.52
CA VAL A 202 -0.63 -0.32 -26.71
C VAL A 202 -1.43 -0.93 -27.87
N TYR A 203 -2.72 -0.65 -27.93
CA TYR A 203 -3.59 -1.11 -29.02
C TYR A 203 -3.11 -0.59 -30.38
N GLY A 204 -2.80 0.70 -30.50
CA GLY A 204 -2.27 1.30 -31.73
C GLY A 204 -0.95 0.68 -32.19
N TYR A 205 -0.02 0.41 -31.27
CA TYR A 205 1.28 -0.17 -31.63
C TYR A 205 1.22 -1.68 -31.92
N LEU A 206 0.33 -2.43 -31.26
CA LEU A 206 0.27 -3.89 -31.39
C LEU A 206 -0.66 -4.40 -32.50
N LEU A 207 -1.69 -3.63 -32.90
CA LEU A 207 -2.65 -4.04 -33.94
C LEU A 207 -2.42 -3.34 -35.30
N LYS A 208 -1.17 -2.99 -35.62
CA LYS A 208 -0.82 -2.20 -36.82
C LYS A 208 -1.27 -2.82 -38.16
N ASP A 209 -1.45 -4.14 -38.21
CA ASP A 209 -2.01 -4.84 -39.37
C ASP A 209 -3.24 -5.68 -38.93
N PRO A 210 -4.47 -5.31 -39.31
CA PRO A 210 -5.69 -6.06 -38.96
C PRO A 210 -5.75 -7.50 -39.51
N GLY A 211 -4.71 -7.99 -40.18
CA GLY A 211 -4.71 -9.24 -40.91
C GLY A 211 -5.64 -9.20 -42.12
N SER A 212 -5.67 -10.30 -42.88
CA SER A 212 -6.71 -10.49 -43.89
C SER A 212 -8.08 -10.53 -43.21
N PRO A 213 -9.12 -9.86 -43.73
CA PRO A 213 -10.48 -9.91 -43.16
C PRO A 213 -11.07 -11.32 -43.12
N ALA A 214 -10.44 -12.30 -43.78
CA ALA A 214 -10.81 -13.70 -43.73
C ALA A 214 -10.32 -14.43 -42.46
N ASP A 215 -9.32 -13.90 -41.74
CA ASP A 215 -8.78 -14.52 -40.53
C ASP A 215 -9.21 -13.76 -39.27
N LEU A 216 -10.30 -14.23 -38.66
CA LEU A 216 -10.81 -13.69 -37.39
C LEU A 216 -9.92 -14.06 -36.19
N THR A 217 -8.96 -14.98 -36.34
CA THR A 217 -8.12 -15.43 -35.22
C THR A 217 -6.98 -14.46 -34.91
N ALA A 218 -6.38 -13.86 -35.93
CA ALA A 218 -5.33 -12.85 -35.79
C ALA A 218 -5.75 -11.62 -34.94
N PRO A 219 -6.90 -10.96 -35.17
CA PRO A 219 -7.32 -9.81 -34.34
C PRO A 219 -7.65 -10.22 -32.90
N LEU A 220 -8.19 -11.42 -32.67
CA LEU A 220 -8.44 -11.94 -31.33
C LEU A 220 -7.14 -12.18 -30.55
N GLN A 221 -6.13 -12.81 -31.18
CA GLN A 221 -4.81 -12.98 -30.58
C GLN A 221 -4.13 -11.64 -30.28
N GLY A 222 -4.26 -10.66 -31.18
CA GLY A 222 -3.80 -9.29 -30.95
C GLY A 222 -4.46 -8.67 -29.71
N LEU A 223 -5.77 -8.82 -29.57
CA LEU A 223 -6.52 -8.30 -28.42
C LEU A 223 -6.07 -8.95 -27.10
N TYR A 224 -5.87 -10.28 -27.06
CA TYR A 224 -5.35 -10.95 -25.86
C TYR A 224 -3.98 -10.42 -25.45
N ARG A 225 -3.06 -10.22 -26.41
CA ARG A 225 -1.74 -9.62 -26.13
C ARG A 225 -1.83 -8.19 -25.58
N VAL A 226 -2.75 -7.39 -26.10
CA VAL A 226 -3.02 -6.03 -25.57
C VAL A 226 -3.53 -6.12 -24.14
N ILE A 227 -4.45 -7.04 -23.83
CA ILE A 227 -4.99 -7.24 -22.49
C ILE A 227 -3.89 -7.68 -21.52
N ASP A 228 -3.05 -8.65 -21.88
CA ASP A 228 -1.94 -9.12 -21.04
C ASP A 228 -0.96 -7.98 -20.72
N PHE A 229 -0.60 -7.18 -21.73
CA PHE A 229 0.27 -6.02 -21.52
C PHE A 229 -0.40 -4.96 -20.65
N LEU A 230 -1.70 -4.74 -20.83
CA LEU A 230 -2.47 -3.81 -19.99
C LEU A 230 -2.53 -4.27 -18.54
N ILE A 231 -2.70 -5.57 -18.28
CA ILE A 231 -2.67 -6.16 -16.94
C ILE A 231 -1.30 -5.93 -16.29
N LEU A 232 -0.21 -6.15 -17.05
CA LEU A 232 1.15 -5.87 -16.59
C LEU A 232 1.33 -4.39 -16.25
N HIS A 233 0.94 -3.50 -17.16
CA HIS A 233 1.01 -2.05 -16.97
C HIS A 233 0.23 -1.60 -15.74
N LEU A 234 -1.04 -1.98 -15.64
CA LEU A 234 -1.91 -1.67 -14.50
C LEU A 234 -1.31 -2.18 -13.18
N SER A 235 -0.77 -3.41 -13.17
CA SER A 235 -0.13 -4.00 -12.00
C SER A 235 1.11 -3.21 -11.56
N VAL A 236 1.98 -2.81 -12.50
CA VAL A 236 3.16 -1.98 -12.21
C VAL A 236 2.75 -0.63 -11.65
N VAL A 237 1.81 0.06 -12.31
CA VAL A 237 1.32 1.38 -11.89
C VAL A 237 0.70 1.29 -10.49
N ASN A 238 -0.22 0.34 -10.27
CA ASN A 238 -0.87 0.16 -8.97
C ASN A 238 0.16 -0.09 -7.86
N VAL A 239 1.13 -0.99 -8.07
CA VAL A 239 2.16 -1.29 -7.07
C VAL A 239 3.02 -0.05 -6.76
N LEU A 240 3.40 0.75 -7.77
CA LEU A 240 4.13 1.99 -7.54
C LEU A 240 3.31 3.01 -6.74
N LEU A 241 2.01 3.12 -7.00
CA LEU A 241 1.10 4.01 -6.28
C LEU A 241 0.84 3.55 -4.84
N VAL A 242 0.78 2.23 -4.61
CA VAL A 242 0.76 1.65 -3.26
C VAL A 242 2.05 2.00 -2.53
N ALA A 243 3.21 1.80 -3.17
CA ALA A 243 4.51 2.15 -2.59
C ALA A 243 4.57 3.63 -2.22
N ALA A 244 4.12 4.52 -3.12
CA ALA A 244 4.06 5.96 -2.89
C ALA A 244 3.21 6.30 -1.65
N GLY A 245 2.01 5.71 -1.54
CA GLY A 245 1.13 5.89 -0.39
C GLY A 245 1.74 5.40 0.92
N VAL A 246 2.30 4.20 0.92
CA VAL A 246 2.98 3.63 2.09
C VAL A 246 4.15 4.51 2.50
N VAL A 247 5.07 4.84 1.59
CA VAL A 247 6.23 5.70 1.88
C VAL A 247 5.78 7.06 2.41
N MET A 248 4.78 7.68 1.82
CA MET A 248 4.25 8.96 2.30
C MET A 248 3.75 8.86 3.76
N ILE A 249 2.99 7.81 4.08
CA ILE A 249 2.50 7.57 5.45
C ILE A 249 3.66 7.25 6.40
N LEU A 250 4.64 6.45 5.97
CA LEU A 250 5.86 6.15 6.74
C LEU A 250 6.63 7.43 7.08
N LEU A 251 6.74 8.37 6.15
CA LEU A 251 7.43 9.64 6.35
C LEU A 251 6.66 10.57 7.29
N LEU A 252 5.34 10.70 7.09
CA LEU A 252 4.48 11.56 7.91
C LEU A 252 4.30 11.03 9.34
N PHE A 253 4.28 9.71 9.51
CA PHE A 253 4.08 9.03 10.79
C PHE A 253 5.32 8.27 11.25
N ARG A 254 6.53 8.72 10.89
CA ARG A 254 7.81 8.07 11.23
C ARG A 254 7.99 7.76 12.73
N HIS A 255 7.35 8.55 13.58
CA HIS A 255 7.39 8.41 15.05
C HIS A 255 6.49 7.28 15.57
N ARG A 256 5.56 6.77 14.75
CA ARG A 256 4.63 5.67 15.08
C ARG A 256 4.89 4.43 14.23
N VAL A 257 5.54 4.61 13.08
CA VAL A 257 5.67 3.56 12.07
C VAL A 257 7.14 3.25 11.80
N THR A 258 7.62 2.17 12.39
CA THR A 258 9.06 1.86 12.35
C THR A 258 9.38 0.42 12.02
N ASP A 259 8.39 -0.43 11.73
CA ASP A 259 8.67 -1.85 11.50
C ASP A 259 7.92 -2.49 10.32
N THR A 260 8.35 -3.72 10.03
CA THR A 260 7.80 -4.60 9.00
C THR A 260 6.31 -4.85 9.18
N VAL A 261 5.82 -5.02 10.42
CA VAL A 261 4.40 -5.30 10.70
C VAL A 261 3.53 -4.08 10.40
N THR A 262 3.99 -2.90 10.78
CA THR A 262 3.23 -1.68 10.50
C THR A 262 3.26 -1.36 9.01
N GLY A 263 4.40 -1.53 8.35
CA GLY A 263 4.48 -1.43 6.88
C GLY A 263 3.51 -2.40 6.20
N LEU A 264 3.49 -3.66 6.63
CA LEU A 264 2.59 -4.70 6.14
C LEU A 264 1.12 -4.27 6.26
N VAL A 265 0.71 -3.80 7.43
CA VAL A 265 -0.68 -3.40 7.68
C VAL A 265 -1.07 -2.17 6.86
N LEU A 266 -0.17 -1.19 6.71
CA LEU A 266 -0.41 -0.03 5.85
C LEU A 266 -0.59 -0.45 4.40
N GLY A 267 0.31 -1.25 3.87
CA GLY A 267 0.24 -1.74 2.50
C GLY A 267 -1.01 -2.60 2.24
N ALA A 268 -1.37 -3.47 3.19
CA ALA A 268 -2.60 -4.25 3.14
C ALA A 268 -3.85 -3.35 3.15
N ALA A 269 -3.87 -2.30 3.97
CA ALA A 269 -4.99 -1.36 4.02
C ALA A 269 -5.13 -0.56 2.72
N VAL A 270 -4.02 -0.13 2.11
CA VAL A 270 -4.04 0.50 0.78
C VAL A 270 -4.57 -0.48 -0.26
N GLY A 271 -4.06 -1.70 -0.32
CA GLY A 271 -4.56 -2.73 -1.23
C GLY A 271 -6.05 -2.99 -1.05
N LEU A 272 -6.52 -3.06 0.20
CA LEU A 272 -7.92 -3.29 0.54
C LEU A 272 -8.83 -2.15 0.08
N GLY A 273 -8.37 -0.90 0.19
CA GLY A 273 -9.08 0.26 -0.34
C GLY A 273 -9.30 0.16 -1.84
N TYR A 274 -8.25 -0.20 -2.58
CA TYR A 274 -8.32 -0.45 -4.01
C TYR A 274 -9.31 -1.59 -4.32
N THR A 275 -9.15 -2.74 -3.68
CA THR A 275 -10.01 -3.92 -3.87
C THR A 275 -11.48 -3.64 -3.54
N PHE A 276 -11.76 -2.78 -2.57
CA PHE A 276 -13.14 -2.39 -2.22
C PHE A 276 -13.84 -1.70 -3.39
N VAL A 277 -13.25 -0.62 -3.93
CA VAL A 277 -13.85 0.13 -5.04
C VAL A 277 -13.88 -0.73 -6.32
N GLU A 278 -12.83 -1.49 -6.55
CA GLU A 278 -12.75 -2.39 -7.69
C GLU A 278 -13.81 -3.50 -7.65
N SER A 279 -14.07 -4.09 -6.49
CA SER A 279 -15.13 -5.09 -6.33
C SER A 279 -16.50 -4.50 -6.61
N VAL A 280 -16.78 -3.29 -6.12
CA VAL A 280 -18.05 -2.60 -6.40
C VAL A 280 -18.25 -2.41 -7.90
N LEU A 281 -17.19 -1.98 -8.60
CA LEU A 281 -17.21 -1.84 -10.05
C LEU A 281 -17.46 -3.19 -10.73
N PHE A 282 -16.67 -4.22 -10.42
CA PHE A 282 -16.72 -5.49 -11.14
C PHE A 282 -17.99 -6.30 -10.88
N ILE A 283 -18.52 -6.29 -9.65
CA ILE A 283 -19.81 -6.93 -9.33
C ILE A 283 -20.92 -6.40 -10.24
N ARG A 284 -20.91 -5.08 -10.51
CA ARG A 284 -21.91 -4.44 -11.37
C ARG A 284 -21.59 -4.61 -12.84
N LEU A 285 -20.34 -4.44 -13.23
CA LEU A 285 -19.89 -4.54 -14.61
C LEU A 285 -20.11 -5.96 -15.16
N TYR A 286 -19.55 -6.99 -14.50
CA TYR A 286 -19.72 -8.37 -14.93
C TYR A 286 -21.13 -8.88 -14.66
N GLY A 287 -21.78 -8.44 -13.57
CA GLY A 287 -23.18 -8.77 -13.33
C GLY A 287 -24.11 -8.27 -14.43
N ALA A 288 -23.84 -7.11 -15.03
CA ALA A 288 -24.60 -6.61 -16.19
C ALA A 288 -24.27 -7.37 -17.49
N MET A 289 -23.06 -7.92 -17.59
CA MET A 289 -22.60 -8.72 -18.73
C MET A 289 -22.84 -10.22 -18.56
N SER A 290 -23.68 -10.64 -17.60
CA SER A 290 -23.86 -12.06 -17.26
C SER A 290 -24.30 -12.91 -18.45
N SER A 291 -25.03 -12.34 -19.41
CA SER A 291 -25.42 -13.01 -20.65
C SER A 291 -24.25 -13.36 -21.57
N PHE A 292 -23.13 -12.65 -21.46
CA PHE A 292 -21.92 -12.84 -22.25
C PHE A 292 -20.86 -13.62 -21.48
N THR A 293 -20.73 -13.36 -20.18
CA THR A 293 -19.65 -13.92 -19.35
C THR A 293 -20.07 -15.13 -18.54
N GLY A 294 -21.38 -15.43 -18.44
CA GLY A 294 -21.92 -16.46 -17.54
C GLY A 294 -21.84 -16.09 -16.05
N ALA A 295 -20.91 -15.20 -15.66
CA ALA A 295 -20.74 -14.70 -14.30
C ALA A 295 -21.90 -13.79 -13.88
N THR A 296 -22.55 -14.13 -12.77
CA THR A 296 -23.58 -13.28 -12.16
C THR A 296 -22.95 -12.28 -11.18
N GLY A 297 -23.65 -11.19 -10.87
CA GLY A 297 -23.19 -10.26 -9.83
C GLY A 297 -23.06 -10.93 -8.44
N GLY A 298 -23.87 -11.96 -8.18
CA GLY A 298 -23.77 -12.76 -6.96
C GLY A 298 -22.48 -13.59 -6.91
N PHE A 299 -22.11 -14.20 -8.04
CA PHE A 299 -20.83 -14.92 -8.17
C PHE A 299 -19.63 -13.98 -7.99
N GLU A 300 -19.64 -12.81 -8.63
CA GLU A 300 -18.58 -11.80 -8.48
C GLU A 300 -18.46 -11.30 -7.04
N TYR A 301 -19.59 -11.13 -6.34
CA TYR A 301 -19.57 -10.78 -4.93
C TYR A 301 -18.92 -11.90 -4.10
N TRP A 302 -19.35 -13.14 -4.31
CA TRP A 302 -18.81 -14.31 -3.63
C TRP A 302 -17.28 -14.44 -3.80
N ILE A 303 -16.80 -14.41 -5.05
CA ILE A 303 -15.38 -14.61 -5.34
C ILE A 303 -14.52 -13.45 -4.84
N ARG A 304 -14.97 -12.19 -4.97
CA ARG A 304 -14.15 -11.01 -4.63
C ARG A 304 -14.25 -10.59 -3.17
N GLN A 305 -15.42 -10.70 -2.55
CA GLN A 305 -15.66 -10.18 -1.19
C GLN A 305 -15.57 -11.26 -0.10
N SER A 306 -15.79 -12.54 -0.44
CA SER A 306 -15.70 -13.62 0.54
C SER A 306 -14.36 -14.35 0.47
N ILE A 307 -13.94 -14.73 -0.72
CA ILE A 307 -12.75 -15.58 -0.91
C ILE A 307 -11.49 -14.76 -1.21
N GLY A 308 -11.56 -13.90 -2.22
CA GLY A 308 -10.42 -13.17 -2.76
C GLY A 308 -10.05 -11.90 -2.00
N LEU A 309 -10.82 -11.51 -0.97
CA LEU A 309 -10.69 -10.19 -0.34
C LEU A 309 -9.31 -9.95 0.30
N LEU A 310 -8.69 -10.98 0.87
CA LEU A 310 -7.34 -10.90 1.46
C LEU A 310 -6.22 -11.19 0.45
N GLY A 311 -6.58 -11.53 -0.77
CA GLY A 311 -5.67 -11.90 -1.83
C GLY A 311 -5.27 -10.73 -2.74
N GLY A 312 -4.78 -11.04 -3.94
CA GLY A 312 -4.42 -10.08 -5.00
C GLY A 312 -3.71 -8.84 -4.48
N GLN A 313 -4.36 -7.68 -4.62
CA GLN A 313 -3.82 -6.38 -4.24
C GLN A 313 -3.62 -6.19 -2.73
N VAL A 314 -4.41 -6.87 -1.89
CA VAL A 314 -4.25 -6.81 -0.42
C VAL A 314 -2.98 -7.54 0.00
N ALA A 315 -2.78 -8.76 -0.50
CA ALA A 315 -1.58 -9.55 -0.22
C ALA A 315 -0.32 -8.89 -0.81
N CYS A 316 -0.37 -8.44 -2.07
CA CYS A 316 0.75 -7.77 -2.73
C CYS A 316 1.09 -6.44 -2.04
N GLY A 317 0.07 -5.65 -1.68
CA GLY A 317 0.23 -4.44 -0.88
C GLY A 317 0.86 -4.73 0.48
N ALA A 318 0.42 -5.79 1.16
CA ALA A 318 0.99 -6.23 2.43
C ALA A 318 2.49 -6.56 2.31
N LEU A 319 2.89 -7.32 1.28
CA LEU A 319 4.29 -7.65 1.02
C LEU A 319 5.14 -6.42 0.70
N LEU A 320 4.64 -5.55 -0.17
CA LEU A 320 5.30 -4.30 -0.53
C LEU A 320 5.51 -3.43 0.71
N GLY A 321 4.45 -3.24 1.49
CA GLY A 321 4.49 -2.47 2.72
C GLY A 321 5.44 -3.05 3.76
N ALA A 322 5.46 -4.38 3.92
CA ALA A 322 6.39 -5.06 4.81
C ALA A 322 7.85 -4.80 4.40
N GLY A 323 8.15 -4.96 3.10
CA GLY A 323 9.47 -4.72 2.56
C GLY A 323 9.92 -3.27 2.69
N LEU A 324 9.04 -2.30 2.42
CA LEU A 324 9.33 -0.87 2.61
C LEU A 324 9.55 -0.53 4.10
N GLY A 325 8.78 -1.12 5.00
CA GLY A 325 8.99 -0.99 6.45
C GLY A 325 10.33 -1.56 6.91
N LEU A 326 10.77 -2.68 6.34
CA LEU A 326 12.08 -3.27 6.60
C LEU A 326 13.23 -2.45 5.99
N ALA A 327 13.04 -1.94 4.77
CA ALA A 327 13.99 -1.08 4.09
C ALA A 327 14.22 0.22 4.90
N ALA A 328 13.16 0.80 5.45
CA ALA A 328 13.24 2.00 6.29
C ALA A 328 14.10 1.82 7.55
N GLN A 329 14.14 0.60 8.12
CA GLN A 329 14.98 0.27 9.28
C GLN A 329 16.44 -0.02 8.90
N THR A 330 16.70 -0.35 7.63
CA THR A 330 18.03 -0.79 7.20
C THR A 330 18.96 0.41 7.02
N ARG A 331 20.08 0.44 7.77
CA ARG A 331 21.06 1.54 7.71
C ARG A 331 21.85 1.59 6.40
N GLN A 332 22.25 0.42 5.87
CA GLN A 332 23.05 0.33 4.65
C GLN A 332 22.20 0.65 3.41
N ARG A 333 22.59 1.68 2.65
CA ARG A 333 21.86 2.16 1.45
C ARG A 333 21.67 1.05 0.41
N ARG A 334 22.72 0.26 0.12
CA ARG A 334 22.65 -0.86 -0.84
C ARG A 334 21.62 -1.91 -0.40
N ARG A 335 21.68 -2.38 0.85
CA ARG A 335 20.70 -3.35 1.37
C ARG A 335 19.29 -2.79 1.41
N ARG A 336 19.12 -1.51 1.77
CA ARG A 336 17.83 -0.81 1.74
C ARG A 336 17.22 -0.84 0.34
N ALA A 337 18.01 -0.49 -0.68
CA ALA A 337 17.58 -0.51 -2.07
C ALA A 337 17.23 -1.94 -2.54
N LEU A 338 18.05 -2.94 -2.18
CA LEU A 338 17.79 -4.34 -2.51
C LEU A 338 16.49 -4.85 -1.88
N ILE A 339 16.22 -4.53 -0.61
CA ILE A 339 14.99 -4.94 0.09
C ILE A 339 13.77 -4.26 -0.54
N ALA A 340 13.84 -2.95 -0.80
CA ALA A 340 12.74 -2.22 -1.44
C ALA A 340 12.48 -2.74 -2.87
N GLY A 341 13.55 -2.98 -3.65
CA GLY A 341 13.46 -3.56 -4.99
C GLY A 341 12.87 -4.96 -5.00
N ALA A 342 13.31 -5.84 -4.09
CA ALA A 342 12.75 -7.18 -3.95
C ALA A 342 11.27 -7.16 -3.58
N ALA A 343 10.86 -6.24 -2.69
CA ALA A 343 9.46 -6.06 -2.32
C ALA A 343 8.60 -5.56 -3.50
N LEU A 344 9.16 -4.64 -4.31
CA LEU A 344 8.50 -4.15 -5.52
C LEU A 344 8.31 -5.27 -6.55
N VAL A 345 9.38 -6.03 -6.83
CA VAL A 345 9.34 -7.16 -7.77
C VAL A 345 8.36 -8.23 -7.29
N ALA A 346 8.36 -8.57 -6.01
CA ALA A 346 7.42 -9.53 -5.45
C ALA A 346 5.96 -9.06 -5.56
N ALA A 347 5.70 -7.77 -5.32
CA ALA A 347 4.35 -7.21 -5.41
C ALA A 347 3.85 -7.09 -6.86
N VAL A 348 4.70 -6.64 -7.80
CA VAL A 348 4.36 -6.64 -9.24
C VAL A 348 4.16 -8.06 -9.74
N GLY A 349 5.12 -8.94 -9.46
CA GLY A 349 5.04 -10.35 -9.85
C GLY A 349 3.80 -11.03 -9.30
N GLY A 350 3.43 -10.77 -8.05
CA GLY A 350 2.20 -11.31 -7.45
C GLY A 350 0.92 -10.76 -8.05
N ALA A 351 0.85 -9.46 -8.31
CA ALA A 351 -0.32 -8.85 -8.96
C ALA A 351 -0.52 -9.40 -10.38
N VAL A 352 0.56 -9.47 -11.16
CA VAL A 352 0.54 -9.99 -12.54
C VAL A 352 0.24 -11.49 -12.56
N ALA A 353 0.91 -12.27 -11.72
CA ALA A 353 0.68 -13.72 -11.63
C ALA A 353 -0.76 -14.02 -11.21
N THR A 354 -1.34 -13.23 -10.31
CA THR A 354 -2.73 -13.41 -9.90
C THR A 354 -3.67 -13.34 -11.09
N GLU A 355 -3.58 -12.29 -11.91
CA GLU A 355 -4.51 -12.10 -13.02
C GLU A 355 -4.22 -13.06 -14.19
N ILE A 356 -2.95 -13.13 -14.63
CA ILE A 356 -2.57 -13.92 -15.81
C ILE A 356 -2.66 -15.42 -15.53
N LEU A 357 -2.16 -15.89 -14.37
CA LEU A 357 -2.16 -17.32 -14.07
C LEU A 357 -3.56 -17.82 -13.75
N SER A 358 -4.41 -17.01 -13.09
CA SER A 358 -5.82 -17.39 -12.91
C SER A 358 -6.53 -17.53 -14.25
N ALA A 359 -6.34 -16.58 -15.18
CA ALA A 359 -6.91 -16.68 -16.53
C ALA A 359 -6.42 -17.92 -17.29
N TRP A 360 -5.11 -18.19 -17.24
CA TRP A 360 -4.51 -19.36 -17.87
C TRP A 360 -5.01 -20.68 -17.27
N LEU A 361 -5.10 -20.78 -15.93
CA LEU A 361 -5.63 -21.95 -15.25
C LEU A 361 -7.12 -22.18 -15.56
N SER A 362 -7.92 -21.10 -15.60
CA SER A 362 -9.33 -21.17 -16.02
C SER A 362 -9.48 -21.69 -17.44
N HIS A 363 -8.58 -21.31 -18.36
CA HIS A 363 -8.59 -21.83 -19.72
C HIS A 363 -8.30 -23.34 -19.77
N LEU A 364 -7.30 -23.83 -19.03
CA LEU A 364 -6.96 -25.27 -19.00
C LEU A 364 -8.09 -26.16 -18.47
N VAL A 365 -8.85 -25.63 -17.51
CA VAL A 365 -9.89 -26.38 -16.81
C VAL A 365 -11.26 -26.25 -17.51
N GLY A 366 -11.45 -25.21 -18.32
CA GLY A 366 -12.74 -24.87 -18.94
C GLY A 366 -13.39 -25.99 -19.76
N ASP A 367 -12.59 -26.81 -20.46
CA ASP A 367 -13.12 -27.91 -21.28
C ASP A 367 -13.63 -29.10 -20.45
N HIS A 368 -13.27 -29.15 -19.16
CA HIS A 368 -13.55 -30.29 -18.28
C HIS A 368 -14.68 -30.02 -17.28
N ILE A 369 -15.17 -28.78 -17.21
CA ILE A 369 -16.07 -28.33 -16.14
C ILE A 369 -17.23 -27.54 -16.72
N GLU A 370 -18.44 -27.89 -16.31
CA GLU A 370 -19.64 -27.14 -16.65
C GLU A 370 -19.62 -25.78 -15.94
N VAL A 371 -19.34 -24.73 -16.71
CA VAL A 371 -19.25 -23.35 -16.24
C VAL A 371 -20.56 -22.94 -15.59
N GLY A 372 -20.47 -22.40 -14.38
CA GLY A 372 -21.65 -21.96 -13.61
C GLY A 372 -22.37 -23.07 -12.84
N SER A 373 -21.89 -24.32 -12.90
CA SER A 373 -22.35 -25.38 -11.99
C SER A 373 -22.04 -25.02 -10.52
N ALA A 374 -22.75 -25.64 -9.58
CA ALA A 374 -22.50 -25.44 -8.15
C ALA A 374 -21.07 -25.86 -7.76
N PHE A 375 -20.54 -26.91 -8.39
CA PHE A 375 -19.17 -27.37 -8.19
C PHE A 375 -18.15 -26.35 -8.71
N ASP A 376 -18.36 -25.80 -9.90
CA ASP A 376 -17.51 -24.73 -10.43
C ASP A 376 -17.51 -23.51 -9.50
N THR A 377 -18.71 -23.03 -9.16
CA THR A 377 -18.91 -21.81 -8.36
C THR A 377 -18.32 -21.90 -6.95
N LEU A 378 -18.48 -23.04 -6.27
CA LEU A 378 -18.11 -23.19 -4.86
C LEU A 378 -16.71 -23.75 -4.64
N VAL A 379 -16.12 -24.45 -5.62
CA VAL A 379 -14.86 -25.17 -5.44
C VAL A 379 -13.83 -24.77 -6.48
N VAL A 380 -14.15 -24.95 -7.78
CA VAL A 380 -13.17 -24.78 -8.86
C VAL A 380 -12.75 -23.32 -8.99
N SER A 381 -13.69 -22.44 -9.29
CA SER A 381 -13.43 -21.01 -9.49
C SER A 381 -12.70 -20.37 -8.29
N PRO A 382 -13.12 -20.61 -7.03
CA PRO A 382 -12.36 -20.22 -5.84
C PRO A 382 -10.92 -20.73 -5.81
N LEU A 383 -10.71 -22.01 -6.14
CA LEU A 383 -9.39 -22.62 -6.13
C LEU A 383 -8.48 -22.02 -7.21
N LEU A 384 -8.99 -21.85 -8.44
CA LEU A 384 -8.26 -21.24 -9.55
C LEU A 384 -7.91 -19.77 -9.28
N TRP A 385 -8.76 -19.07 -8.53
CA TRP A 385 -8.48 -17.72 -8.06
C TRP A 385 -7.43 -17.69 -6.95
N LEU A 386 -7.56 -18.53 -5.93
CA LEU A 386 -6.66 -18.53 -4.77
C LEU A 386 -5.28 -19.12 -5.06
N LEU A 387 -5.17 -20.09 -5.96
CA LEU A 387 -3.93 -20.85 -6.16
C LEU A 387 -2.76 -19.96 -6.59
N PRO A 388 -2.89 -19.03 -7.56
CA PRO A 388 -1.83 -18.08 -7.90
C PRO A 388 -1.46 -17.12 -6.76
N GLN A 389 -2.41 -16.85 -5.86
CA GLN A 389 -2.27 -15.87 -4.77
C GLN A 389 -1.66 -16.49 -3.51
N ALA A 390 -1.83 -17.79 -3.33
CA ALA A 390 -1.45 -18.52 -2.12
C ALA A 390 0.02 -18.30 -1.71
N PRO A 391 1.04 -18.33 -2.61
CA PRO A 391 2.43 -18.10 -2.21
C PRO A 391 2.64 -16.72 -1.58
N PHE A 392 1.96 -15.68 -2.10
CA PHE A 392 2.07 -14.31 -1.62
C PHE A 392 1.34 -14.13 -0.29
N ILE A 393 0.17 -14.75 -0.13
CA ILE A 393 -0.57 -14.77 1.14
C ILE A 393 0.26 -15.47 2.22
N VAL A 394 0.85 -16.64 1.91
CA VAL A 394 1.71 -17.38 2.85
C VAL A 394 2.90 -16.52 3.25
N LEU A 395 3.58 -15.88 2.30
CA LEU A 395 4.71 -15.01 2.60
C LEU A 395 4.30 -13.82 3.49
N ALA A 396 3.14 -13.20 3.22
CA ALA A 396 2.62 -12.10 4.05
C ALA A 396 2.31 -12.57 5.48
N VAL A 397 1.70 -13.74 5.65
CA VAL A 397 1.44 -14.35 6.96
C VAL A 397 2.75 -14.65 7.70
N LEU A 398 3.75 -15.22 7.02
CA LEU A 398 5.06 -15.50 7.62
C LEU A 398 5.77 -14.21 8.06
N LEU A 399 5.74 -13.15 7.25
CA LEU A 399 6.29 -11.84 7.61
C LEU A 399 5.53 -11.21 8.80
N LEU A 400 4.22 -11.37 8.85
CA LEU A 400 3.41 -10.91 9.99
C LEU A 400 3.76 -11.69 11.26
N MET A 401 3.88 -13.01 11.18
CA MET A 401 4.22 -13.87 12.33
C MET A 401 5.62 -13.56 12.86
N THR A 402 6.61 -13.51 11.98
CA THR A 402 8.02 -13.21 12.33
C THR A 402 8.16 -11.79 12.85
N GLY A 403 7.55 -10.80 12.20
CA GLY A 403 7.56 -9.41 12.64
C GLY A 403 6.87 -9.22 13.99
N ARG A 404 5.78 -9.96 14.27
CA ARG A 404 5.11 -9.92 15.59
C ARG A 404 5.97 -10.53 16.70
N ARG A 405 6.70 -11.60 16.41
CA ARG A 405 7.66 -12.18 17.37
C ARG A 405 8.81 -11.21 17.64
N ALA A 406 9.39 -10.62 16.61
CA ALA A 406 10.45 -9.62 16.76
C ALA A 406 9.97 -8.40 17.58
N ARG A 407 8.76 -7.91 17.31
CA ARG A 407 8.15 -6.81 18.08
C ARG A 407 7.90 -7.19 19.54
N ALA A 408 7.45 -8.42 19.81
CA ALA A 408 7.22 -8.89 21.17
C ALA A 408 8.53 -8.93 21.99
N LEU A 409 9.61 -9.44 21.39
CA LEU A 409 10.94 -9.47 22.02
C LEU A 409 11.47 -8.04 22.27
N ALA A 410 11.37 -7.16 21.28
CA ALA A 410 11.78 -5.77 21.41
C ALA A 410 10.98 -5.03 22.49
N ALA A 411 9.66 -5.26 22.56
CA ALA A 411 8.81 -4.71 23.61
C ALA A 411 9.18 -5.23 24.99
N GLN A 412 9.51 -6.51 25.14
CA GLN A 412 9.95 -7.09 26.40
C GLN A 412 11.22 -6.43 26.92
N VAL A 413 12.22 -6.25 26.06
CA VAL A 413 13.49 -5.57 26.41
C VAL A 413 13.22 -4.12 26.85
N ALA A 414 12.43 -3.37 26.06
CA ALA A 414 12.12 -1.98 26.36
C ALA A 414 11.35 -1.82 27.69
N LEU A 415 10.37 -2.70 27.94
CA LEU A 415 9.60 -2.69 29.18
C LEU A 415 10.45 -3.07 30.40
N SER A 416 11.36 -4.03 30.26
CA SER A 416 12.28 -4.41 31.35
C SER A 416 13.27 -3.29 31.68
N ALA A 417 13.75 -2.55 30.67
CA ALA A 417 14.63 -1.41 30.89
C ALA A 417 13.91 -0.28 31.62
N GLU A 418 12.69 0.08 31.18
CA GLU A 418 11.88 1.10 31.84
C GLU A 418 11.57 0.75 33.31
N ALA A 419 11.26 -0.53 33.57
CA ALA A 419 10.98 -1.02 34.91
C ALA A 419 12.21 -1.01 35.83
N ALA A 420 13.40 -1.27 35.28
CA ALA A 420 14.66 -1.25 36.03
C ALA A 420 15.11 0.18 36.38
N GLU A 421 14.86 1.13 35.48
CA GLU A 421 15.19 2.56 35.69
C GLU A 421 14.24 3.26 36.69
N GLY A 422 13.18 2.58 37.16
CA GLY A 422 12.16 3.18 38.03
C GLY A 422 11.30 4.22 37.32
N GLY A 423 11.11 4.06 36.01
CA GLY A 423 10.37 4.99 35.16
C GLY A 423 8.84 4.91 35.32
N ALA A 424 8.11 5.20 34.25
CA ALA A 424 6.63 5.24 34.28
C ALA A 424 5.96 3.85 34.28
N ILE A 425 6.76 2.77 34.30
CA ILE A 425 6.30 1.38 34.25
C ILE A 425 6.94 0.67 35.43
N THR A 426 6.13 0.04 36.28
CA THR A 426 6.66 -0.66 37.46
C THR A 426 7.08 -2.10 37.13
N PRO A 427 7.98 -2.71 37.93
CA PRO A 427 8.34 -4.13 37.78
C PRO A 427 7.13 -5.07 37.85
N GLY A 428 6.10 -4.71 38.62
CA GLY A 428 4.85 -5.47 38.71
C GLY A 428 3.97 -5.37 37.47
N GLU A 429 4.06 -4.27 36.71
CA GLU A 429 3.26 -4.03 35.49
C GLU A 429 3.88 -4.68 34.24
N ALA A 430 5.21 -4.79 34.18
CA ALA A 430 5.92 -5.28 33.00
C ALA A 430 5.45 -6.68 32.51
N PRO A 431 5.18 -7.68 33.37
CA PRO A 431 4.64 -8.97 32.93
C PRO A 431 3.25 -8.87 32.30
N PHE A 432 2.41 -7.94 32.76
CA PHE A 432 1.07 -7.72 32.19
C PHE A 432 1.13 -7.03 30.83
N LEU A 433 2.08 -6.10 30.64
CA LEU A 433 2.25 -5.38 29.39
C LEU A 433 2.89 -6.26 28.29
N THR A 434 3.77 -7.19 28.66
CA THR A 434 4.43 -8.11 27.73
C THR A 434 3.53 -9.26 27.27
N ASN A 435 2.65 -9.77 28.14
CA ASN A 435 1.77 -10.88 27.80
C ASN A 435 0.37 -10.38 27.38
N PRO A 436 -0.01 -10.50 26.09
CA PRO A 436 -1.30 -10.01 25.60
C PRO A 436 -2.51 -10.72 26.24
N ALA A 437 -2.35 -11.98 26.68
CA ALA A 437 -3.40 -12.72 27.36
C ALA A 437 -3.63 -12.17 28.77
N LEU A 438 -2.55 -11.94 29.54
CA LEU A 438 -2.65 -11.31 30.86
C LEU A 438 -3.24 -9.91 30.76
N ARG A 439 -2.86 -9.13 29.75
CA ARG A 439 -3.44 -7.81 29.49
C ARG A 439 -4.95 -7.88 29.24
N PHE A 440 -5.38 -8.85 28.42
CA PHE A 440 -6.81 -9.07 28.14
C PHE A 440 -7.57 -9.46 29.40
N TRP A 441 -7.04 -10.41 30.19
CA TRP A 441 -7.67 -10.84 31.44
C TRP A 441 -7.68 -9.75 32.50
N ALA A 442 -6.65 -8.92 32.58
CA ALA A 442 -6.64 -7.72 33.43
C ALA A 442 -7.77 -6.77 33.02
N LEU A 443 -7.92 -6.47 31.73
CA LEU A 443 -9.02 -5.63 31.22
C LEU A 443 -10.40 -6.24 31.47
N ALA A 444 -10.57 -7.53 31.22
CA ALA A 444 -11.83 -8.24 31.43
C ALA A 444 -12.19 -8.30 32.93
N GLY A 445 -11.20 -8.56 33.78
CA GLY A 445 -11.34 -8.50 35.24
C GLY A 445 -11.71 -7.09 35.70
N THR A 446 -10.98 -6.06 35.26
CA THR A 446 -11.29 -4.67 35.62
C THR A 446 -12.68 -4.27 35.15
N TRP A 447 -13.11 -4.71 33.96
CA TRP A 447 -14.46 -4.46 33.46
C TRP A 447 -15.52 -5.12 34.34
N ARG A 448 -15.31 -6.39 34.71
CA ARG A 448 -16.24 -7.16 35.55
C ARG A 448 -16.36 -6.60 36.97
N TRP A 449 -15.25 -6.20 37.58
CA TRP A 449 -15.22 -5.78 39.00
C TRP A 449 -15.42 -4.28 39.22
N TYR A 450 -14.92 -3.44 38.31
CA TYR A 450 -14.89 -1.98 38.47
C TYR A 450 -15.62 -1.23 37.34
N GLY A 451 -16.26 -1.96 36.41
CA GLY A 451 -17.08 -1.40 35.35
C GLY A 451 -16.31 -0.92 34.12
N ARG A 452 -17.07 -0.48 33.11
CA ARG A 452 -16.55 -0.13 31.78
C ARG A 452 -15.56 1.04 31.81
N ASN A 453 -15.82 2.05 32.63
CA ASN A 453 -14.97 3.24 32.69
C ASN A 453 -13.58 2.92 33.25
N ALA A 454 -13.50 2.07 34.28
CA ALA A 454 -12.22 1.61 34.83
C ALA A 454 -11.43 0.79 33.81
N ALA A 455 -12.10 -0.10 33.07
CA ALA A 455 -11.45 -0.88 32.01
C ALA A 455 -10.93 0.01 30.86
N LEU A 456 -11.68 1.04 30.47
CA LEU A 456 -11.23 2.01 29.47
C LEU A 456 -10.05 2.86 29.97
N ALA A 457 -10.05 3.26 31.24
CA ALA A 457 -8.93 3.95 31.86
C ALA A 457 -7.66 3.07 31.87
N LEU A 458 -7.79 1.81 32.27
CA LEU A 458 -6.70 0.83 32.24
C LEU A 458 -6.18 0.60 30.81
N LEU A 459 -7.08 0.46 29.83
CA LEU A 459 -6.70 0.30 28.43
C LEU A 459 -5.90 1.52 27.92
N ARG A 460 -6.32 2.74 28.27
CA ARG A 460 -5.62 3.97 27.91
C ARG A 460 -4.24 4.04 28.57
N LEU A 461 -4.15 3.68 29.86
CA LEU A 461 -2.88 3.64 30.59
C LEU A 461 -1.91 2.64 29.96
N GLN A 462 -2.33 1.39 29.77
CA GLN A 462 -1.49 0.35 29.16
C GLN A 462 -1.06 0.71 27.73
N SER A 463 -1.94 1.36 26.96
CA SER A 463 -1.59 1.84 25.61
C SER A 463 -0.54 2.95 25.68
N ALA A 464 -0.67 3.89 26.62
CA ALA A 464 0.32 4.95 26.82
C ALA A 464 1.68 4.41 27.29
N GLN A 465 1.70 3.39 28.17
CA GLN A 465 2.92 2.73 28.62
C GLN A 465 3.64 2.02 27.46
N LEU A 466 2.90 1.32 26.61
CA LEU A 466 3.47 0.66 25.42
C LEU A 466 3.98 1.67 24.39
N ASP A 467 3.24 2.76 24.18
CA ASP A 467 3.67 3.86 23.32
C ASP A 467 4.97 4.51 23.84
N LEU A 468 5.08 4.71 25.15
CA LEU A 468 6.29 5.25 25.79
C LEU A 468 7.50 4.32 25.62
N ALA A 469 7.32 3.03 25.91
CA ALA A 469 8.37 2.03 25.74
C ALA A 469 8.83 1.93 24.28
N GLY A 470 7.88 1.95 23.33
CA GLY A 470 8.19 1.97 21.90
C GLY A 470 8.93 3.24 21.47
N TRP A 471 8.54 4.40 21.99
CA TRP A 471 9.20 5.67 21.70
C TRP A 471 10.64 5.71 22.23
N ARG A 472 10.89 5.26 23.47
CA ARG A 472 12.25 5.21 24.04
C ARG A 472 13.16 4.27 23.24
N LEU A 473 12.65 3.10 22.84
CA LEU A 473 13.39 2.17 22.01
C LEU A 473 13.79 2.82 20.67
N GLN A 474 12.89 3.60 20.06
CA GLN A 474 13.20 4.34 18.84
C GLN A 474 14.24 5.44 19.08
N GLN A 475 14.19 6.14 20.21
CA GLN A 475 15.20 7.15 20.55
C GLN A 475 16.58 6.53 20.76
N GLN A 476 16.66 5.39 21.45
CA GLN A 476 17.93 4.67 21.64
C GLN A 476 18.47 4.11 20.32
N ALA A 477 17.61 3.78 19.36
CA ALA A 477 18.01 3.32 18.03
C ALA A 477 18.41 4.48 17.07
N ALA A 478 17.95 5.71 17.35
CA ALA A 478 18.30 6.90 16.58
C ALA A 478 19.75 7.33 16.93
N PRO A 479 20.65 7.44 15.96
CA PRO A 479 22.04 7.78 16.24
C PRO A 479 22.19 9.19 16.82
N VAL A 480 23.21 9.36 17.65
CA VAL A 480 23.71 10.64 18.22
C VAL A 480 24.40 11.50 17.14
N ASP A 481 23.98 11.39 15.87
CA ASP A 481 24.62 12.05 14.72
C ASP A 481 24.38 13.58 14.69
N ASN A 482 23.52 14.10 15.56
CA ASN A 482 23.33 15.55 15.70
C ASN A 482 24.36 16.23 16.63
N ALA A 483 25.25 15.49 17.30
CA ALA A 483 26.32 16.07 18.11
C ALA A 483 27.62 16.30 17.33
N ALA A 484 27.82 15.62 16.19
CA ALA A 484 29.03 15.75 15.37
C ALA A 484 28.88 16.74 14.19
N GLY A 485 27.66 17.14 13.82
CA GLY A 485 27.41 18.03 12.67
C GLY A 485 27.66 19.53 12.87
N VAL A 486 28.24 19.95 14.01
CA VAL A 486 28.64 21.34 14.28
C VAL A 486 30.15 21.49 14.50
N ALA A 487 30.89 20.39 14.59
CA ALA A 487 32.34 20.39 14.60
C ALA A 487 32.83 19.79 13.28
N ASP A 488 33.50 20.63 12.49
CA ASP A 488 34.37 20.26 11.38
C ASP A 488 33.73 20.02 10.00
N ALA A 489 33.47 21.14 9.31
CA ALA A 489 33.34 21.19 7.85
C ALA A 489 34.73 21.36 7.17
N GLY A 490 35.74 20.67 7.71
CA GLY A 490 37.15 20.91 7.43
C GLY A 490 37.96 19.68 7.04
N ASP A 491 37.38 18.51 6.76
CA ASP A 491 38.14 17.37 6.20
C ASP A 491 37.22 16.37 5.51
N VAL A 492 37.09 16.48 4.18
CA VAL A 492 36.31 15.54 3.33
C VAL A 492 37.24 14.68 2.46
N ALA A 493 38.56 14.75 2.69
CA ALA A 493 39.54 13.95 1.93
C ALA A 493 39.80 12.54 2.53
N ASP A 494 39.59 12.32 3.83
CA ASP A 494 39.97 11.06 4.51
C ASP A 494 38.85 10.00 4.60
N ALA A 495 37.63 10.31 4.14
CA ALA A 495 36.49 9.41 4.30
C ALA A 495 36.48 8.22 3.34
N ASP A 496 37.10 8.33 2.15
CA ASP A 496 37.21 7.22 1.20
C ASP A 496 38.28 6.19 1.62
N ASP A 497 39.40 6.64 2.19
CA ASP A 497 40.46 5.74 2.70
C ASP A 497 40.00 4.90 3.91
N MET A 498 39.08 5.42 4.71
CA MET A 498 38.53 4.70 5.87
C MET A 498 37.54 3.59 5.47
N VAL A 499 36.88 3.73 4.32
CA VAL A 499 35.96 2.71 3.78
C VAL A 499 36.75 1.53 3.22
N ASP A 500 37.88 1.79 2.56
CA ASP A 500 38.76 0.74 2.04
C ASP A 500 39.47 -0.05 3.17
N ALA A 501 39.88 0.62 4.25
CA ALA A 501 40.45 -0.05 5.42
C ALA A 501 39.45 -0.99 6.12
N ALA A 502 38.17 -0.60 6.20
CA ALA A 502 37.12 -1.42 6.81
C ALA A 502 36.78 -2.67 5.97
N ASP A 503 36.83 -2.55 4.64
CA ASP A 503 36.60 -3.68 3.73
C ASP A 503 37.76 -4.70 3.74
N VAL A 504 39.00 -4.22 3.91
CA VAL A 504 40.19 -5.09 4.10
C VAL A 504 40.09 -5.88 5.41
N ALA A 505 39.77 -5.21 6.53
CA ALA A 505 39.63 -5.87 7.84
C ALA A 505 38.49 -6.90 7.86
N SER A 506 37.41 -6.65 7.12
CA SER A 506 36.29 -7.58 6.92
C SER A 506 36.72 -8.85 6.17
N ARG A 507 37.53 -8.71 5.11
CA ARG A 507 38.06 -9.86 4.34
C ARG A 507 38.99 -10.72 5.19
N GLU A 508 39.90 -10.10 5.93
CA GLU A 508 40.86 -10.82 6.77
C GLU A 508 40.17 -11.63 7.89
N LYS A 509 39.13 -11.05 8.51
CA LYS A 509 38.31 -11.76 9.52
C LYS A 509 37.53 -12.94 8.91
N GLY A 510 37.09 -12.81 7.66
CA GLY A 510 36.44 -13.89 6.91
C GLY A 510 37.38 -15.06 6.62
N GLU A 511 38.63 -14.78 6.28
CA GLU A 511 39.66 -15.79 6.03
C GLU A 511 40.07 -16.53 7.32
N GLN A 512 40.23 -15.81 8.43
CA GLN A 512 40.51 -16.42 9.74
C GLN A 512 39.39 -17.38 10.19
N LEU A 513 38.12 -17.00 9.95
CA LEU A 513 36.97 -17.87 10.23
C LEU A 513 36.97 -19.13 9.36
N ARG A 514 37.27 -19.01 8.06
CA ARG A 514 37.40 -20.16 7.16
C ARG A 514 38.54 -21.10 7.60
N ALA A 515 39.69 -20.56 7.98
CA ALA A 515 40.82 -21.34 8.48
C ALA A 515 40.46 -22.10 9.77
N LYS A 516 39.73 -21.45 10.70
CA LYS A 516 39.26 -22.09 11.93
C LYS A 516 38.28 -23.24 11.66
N VAL A 517 37.35 -23.07 10.71
CA VAL A 517 36.40 -24.12 10.31
C VAL A 517 37.13 -25.30 9.66
N MET A 518 38.14 -25.05 8.83
CA MET A 518 38.94 -26.11 8.21
C MET A 518 39.73 -26.91 9.26
N ARG A 519 40.33 -26.25 10.27
CA ARG A 519 40.99 -26.94 11.39
C ARG A 519 40.03 -27.78 12.22
N LEU A 520 38.83 -27.27 12.52
CA LEU A 520 37.81 -28.04 13.25
C LEU A 520 37.35 -29.27 12.46
N LYS A 521 37.18 -29.14 11.14
CA LYS A 521 36.86 -30.30 10.26
C LYS A 521 37.99 -31.32 10.22
N ALA A 522 39.25 -30.89 10.19
CA ALA A 522 40.40 -31.78 10.21
C ALA A 522 40.47 -32.57 11.53
N ASN A 523 40.32 -31.88 12.67
CA ASN A 523 40.32 -32.51 14.00
C ASN A 523 39.14 -33.47 14.20
N ALA A 524 37.97 -33.15 13.64
CA ALA A 524 36.81 -34.04 13.68
C ALA A 524 37.03 -35.31 12.84
N ARG A 525 37.74 -35.22 11.71
CA ARG A 525 38.07 -36.40 10.90
C ARG A 525 39.10 -37.29 11.59
N SER A 526 40.12 -36.72 12.23
CA SER A 526 41.13 -37.52 12.94
C SER A 526 40.54 -38.27 14.14
N ALA A 527 39.54 -37.71 14.82
CA ALA A 527 38.86 -38.33 15.96
C ALA A 527 37.91 -39.48 15.58
N VAL A 528 37.54 -39.60 14.30
CA VAL A 528 36.69 -40.70 13.80
C VAL A 528 37.55 -41.87 13.30
N THR A 529 38.83 -41.62 12.99
CA THR A 529 39.79 -42.63 12.52
C THR A 529 40.67 -43.21 13.62
N SER A 530 40.61 -42.66 14.83
CA SER A 530 41.20 -43.22 16.07
C SER A 530 40.14 -43.95 16.86
#